data_AF-A0A7Y8H9L1-F1
#
_entry.id   AF-A0A7Y8H9L1-F1
#
_cell.length_a   1.000
_cell.length_b   1.000
_cell.length_c   1.000
_cell.angle_alpha   90.00
_cell.angle_beta   90.00
_cell.angle_gamma   90.00
#
_symmetry.space_group_name_H-M   'P 1'
#
loop_
_entity.id
_entity.type
_entity.pdbx_description
1 polymer ?
#
loop_
_entity_poly.entity_id
_entity_poly.type
_entity_poly.pdbx_seq_one_letter_code
_entity_poly.pdbx_strand_id
1 'polypeptide(L)' 'MAFGRVAETSNEYLTKGSSILVEGRLNERRWETDGQSRIKYEVLANMVRFLSKKEKDSKVAPEEMTEEEPF' A
#
# COMPACT_ATOMS: atom_id res chain seq x y z
N MET A 1 -10.01 -6.65 -4.24
CA MET A 1 -9.54 -7.28 -5.48
C MET A 1 -9.44 -6.20 -6.55
N ALA A 2 -8.30 -6.10 -7.23
CA ALA A 2 -8.09 -5.21 -8.38
C ALA A 2 -7.79 -6.08 -9.61
N PHE A 3 -8.23 -5.65 -10.79
CA PHE A 3 -8.05 -6.39 -12.05
C PHE A 3 -7.56 -5.48 -13.17
N GLY A 4 -7.05 -6.09 -14.25
CA GLY A 4 -6.55 -5.39 -15.44
C GLY A 4 -5.50 -4.33 -15.09
N ARG A 5 -5.61 -3.17 -15.74
CA ARG A 5 -4.66 -2.06 -15.57
C ARG A 5 -4.48 -1.61 -14.13
N VAL A 6 -5.55 -1.63 -13.32
CA VAL A 6 -5.47 -1.24 -11.90
C VAL A 6 -4.60 -2.23 -11.12
N ALA A 7 -4.65 -3.52 -11.46
CA ALA A 7 -3.81 -4.53 -10.83
C ALA A 7 -2.33 -4.38 -11.24
N GLU A 8 -2.07 -4.10 -12.52
CA GLU A 8 -0.70 -3.88 -13.03
C GLU A 8 -0.04 -2.67 -12.36
N THR A 9 -0.72 -1.52 -12.38
CA THR A 9 -0.22 -0.31 -11.70
C THR A 9 -0.06 -0.53 -10.18
N SER A 10 -0.97 -1.30 -9.57
CA SER A 10 -0.84 -1.66 -8.15
C SER A 10 0.39 -2.53 -7.90
N ASN A 11 0.73 -3.44 -8.81
CA ASN A 11 1.90 -4.30 -8.68
C ASN A 11 3.21 -3.52 -8.81
N GLU A 12 3.27 -2.58 -9.76
CA GLU A 12 4.47 -1.78 -10.01
C GLU A 12 4.76 -0.76 -8.88
N TYR A 13 3.72 -0.14 -8.32
CA TYR A 13 3.90 1.02 -7.43
C TYR A 13 3.52 0.78 -5.96
N LEU A 14 2.77 -0.28 -5.61
CA LEU A 14 2.42 -0.54 -4.21
C LEU A 14 3.48 -1.38 -3.51
N THR A 15 3.99 -0.82 -2.42
CA THR A 15 4.77 -1.56 -1.42
C THR A 15 4.03 -1.60 -0.09
N LYS A 16 4.39 -2.55 0.78
CA LYS A 16 3.82 -2.67 2.12
C LYS A 16 3.95 -1.34 2.88
N GLY A 17 2.84 -0.85 3.41
CA GLY A 17 2.79 0.43 4.15
C GLY A 17 2.57 1.66 3.27
N SER A 18 2.35 1.50 1.97
CA SER A 18 1.89 2.58 1.10
C SER A 18 0.46 2.98 1.46
N SER A 19 0.20 4.27 1.60
CA SER A 19 -1.15 4.80 1.81
C SER A 19 -1.86 4.94 0.47
N ILE A 20 -3.06 4.39 0.37
CA ILE A 20 -3.88 4.49 -0.84
C ILE A 20 -5.35 4.74 -0.49
N LEU A 21 -6.04 5.39 -1.43
CA LEU A 21 -7.50 5.42 -1.49
C LEU A 21 -7.95 4.41 -2.55
N VAL A 22 -8.92 3.55 -2.19
CA VAL A 22 -9.50 2.57 -3.12
C VAL A 22 -10.99 2.87 -3.28
N GLU A 23 -11.41 3.09 -4.51
CA GLU A 23 -12.82 3.26 -4.87
C GLU A 23 -13.28 2.06 -5.70
N GLY A 24 -14.48 1.57 -5.39
CA GLY A 24 -14.95 0.30 -5.94
C GLY A 24 -16.33 -0.08 -5.47
N ARG A 25 -16.67 -1.35 -5.69
CA ARG A 25 -17.95 -1.93 -5.24
C ARG A 25 -17.72 -2.97 -4.17
N LEU A 26 -18.54 -2.95 -3.14
CA LEU A 26 -18.58 -4.03 -2.16
C LEU A 26 -19.23 -5.25 -2.81
N ASN A 27 -18.55 -6.39 -2.69
CA ASN A 27 -19.02 -7.69 -3.14
C ASN A 27 -19.07 -8.62 -1.95
N GLU A 28 -20.22 -9.28 -1.78
CA GLU A 28 -20.38 -10.31 -0.78
C GLU A 28 -20.36 -11.67 -1.48
N ARG A 29 -19.33 -12.47 -1.20
CA ARG A 29 -19.20 -13.81 -1.74
C ARG A 29 -19.59 -14.82 -0.68
N ARG A 30 -20.69 -15.53 -0.93
CA ARG A 30 -21.11 -16.68 -0.12
C ARG A 30 -20.72 -17.97 -0.82
N TRP A 31 -20.15 -18.90 -0.07
CA TRP A 31 -19.89 -20.26 -0.54
C TRP A 31 -19.95 -21.25 0.62
N GLU A 32 -20.11 -22.53 0.29
CA GLU A 32 -20.06 -23.60 1.28
C GLU A 32 -18.72 -24.33 1.19
N THR A 33 -18.13 -24.61 2.35
CA THR A 33 -16.90 -25.41 2.47
C THR A 33 -17.09 -26.34 3.66
N ASP A 34 -16.95 -27.65 3.43
CA ASP A 34 -17.08 -28.68 4.47
C ASP A 34 -18.40 -28.60 5.25
N GLY A 35 -19.51 -28.37 4.53
CA GLY A 35 -20.86 -28.21 5.10
C GLY A 35 -21.07 -26.92 5.90
N GLN A 36 -20.09 -26.01 5.94
CA GLN A 36 -20.19 -24.71 6.60
C GLN A 36 -20.35 -23.60 5.57
N SER A 37 -21.41 -22.80 5.72
CA SER A 37 -21.61 -21.57 4.96
C SER A 37 -20.59 -20.51 5.39
N ARG A 38 -19.80 -20.02 4.43
CA ARG A 38 -18.81 -18.96 4.63
C ARG A 38 -19.24 -17.72 3.84
N ILE A 39 -18.98 -16.55 4.42
CA ILE A 39 -19.22 -15.25 3.80
C ILE A 39 -17.90 -14.49 3.79
N LYS A 40 -17.54 -13.92 2.64
CA LYS A 40 -16.41 -12.99 2.52
C LYS A 40 -16.88 -11.70 1.89
N TYR A 41 -16.51 -10.61 2.53
CA TYR A 41 -16.67 -9.28 1.98
C TYR A 41 -15.40 -8.90 1.25
N GLU A 42 -15.54 -8.51 -0.01
CA GLU A 42 -14.43 -8.08 -0.86
C GLU A 42 -14.81 -6.78 -1.53
N VAL A 43 -13.85 -5.87 -1.70
CA VAL A 43 -14.06 -4.67 -2.51
C VAL A 43 -13.46 -4.91 -3.88
N LEU A 44 -14.29 -4.85 -4.92
CA LEU A 44 -13.87 -4.84 -6.32
C LEU A 44 -13.42 -3.42 -6.67
N ALA A 45 -12.11 -3.21 -6.74
CA ALA A 45 -11.50 -1.90 -6.96
C ALA A 45 -11.64 -1.49 -8.43
N ASN A 46 -12.32 -0.37 -8.65
CA ASN A 46 -12.43 0.26 -9.96
C ASN A 46 -11.36 1.33 -10.17
N MET A 47 -10.94 1.99 -9.08
CA MET A 47 -9.88 3.00 -9.08
C MET A 47 -9.04 2.89 -7.80
N VAL A 48 -7.73 3.09 -7.95
CA VAL A 48 -6.79 3.21 -6.84
C VAL A 48 -6.06 4.54 -7.00
N ARG A 49 -6.05 5.36 -5.95
CA ARG A 49 -5.25 6.58 -5.88
C ARG A 49 -4.15 6.41 -4.85
N PHE A 50 -2.93 6.66 -5.28
CA PHE A 50 -1.76 6.64 -4.43
C PHE A 50 -1.72 7.93 -3.60
N LEU A 51 -1.58 7.79 -2.29
CA LEU A 51 -1.41 8.92 -1.39
C LEU A 51 0.07 9.00 -1.05
N SER A 52 0.70 10.14 -1.35
CA SER A 52 2.12 10.34 -1.04
C SER A 52 2.36 10.19 0.47
N LYS A 53 3.38 9.40 0.80
CA LYS A 53 3.85 9.22 2.16
C LYS A 53 4.41 10.56 2.63
N LYS A 54 3.84 11.14 3.68
CA LYS A 54 4.51 12.23 4.42
C LYS A 54 5.83 11.65 4.92
N GLU A 55 6.93 12.15 4.37
CA GLU A 55 8.27 11.67 4.61
C GLU A 55 8.52 11.60 6.12
N LYS A 56 8.66 10.38 6.65
CA LYS A 56 9.41 10.17 7.88
C LYS A 56 10.83 9.83 7.46
N ASP A 57 11.52 10.83 6.93
CA ASP A 57 12.97 10.83 7.01
C ASP A 57 13.32 11.23 8.44
N SER A 58 13.62 10.22 9.24
CA SER A 58 14.32 10.39 10.51
C SER A 58 15.52 9.48 10.42
N LYS A 59 16.46 9.86 9.55
CA LYS A 59 17.82 9.34 9.58
C LYS A 59 18.77 10.52 9.83
N VAL A 60 18.67 11.09 11.03
CA VAL A 60 19.73 11.91 11.61
C VAL A 60 20.78 10.99 12.22
N ALA A 61 21.98 11.02 11.63
CA ALA A 61 23.33 10.83 12.20
C ALA A 61 24.25 10.15 11.15
N PRO A 62 25.54 10.54 11.03
CA PRO A 62 26.38 11.14 12.06
C PRO A 62 26.98 12.51 11.71
N GLU A 63 27.16 13.36 12.73
CA GLU A 63 28.18 14.41 12.72
C GLU A 63 29.56 13.74 12.68
N GLU A 64 30.22 13.78 11.51
CA GLU A 64 31.66 13.65 11.43
C GLU A 64 32.26 15.01 11.80
N MET A 65 32.67 15.14 13.06
CA MET A 65 33.60 16.16 13.53
C MET A 65 35.02 15.64 13.29
N THR A 66 35.57 15.93 12.11
CA THR A 66 36.98 15.81 11.71
C THR A 66 37.20 16.90 10.65
N GLU A 67 38.25 17.70 10.59
CA GLU A 67 39.43 17.92 11.39
C GLU A 67 40.02 19.26 10.87
N GLU A 68 40.52 20.08 11.79
CA GLU A 68 41.61 21.08 11.67
C GLU A 68 41.58 22.30 10.71
N GLU A 69 42.12 23.38 11.28
CA GLU A 69 42.45 24.69 10.71
C GLU A 69 43.49 24.61 9.58
N PRO A 70 43.50 25.60 8.66
CA PRO A 70 44.70 26.43 8.63
C PRO A 70 44.45 27.90 8.26
N PHE A 71 44.88 28.84 9.11
CA PHE A 71 45.76 29.97 8.73
C PHE A 71 46.68 30.32 9.91
#